data_AF-D9CG61-F1
#
_entry.id   AF-D9CG61-F1
#
_cell.length_a   1.000
_cell.length_b   1.000
_cell.length_c   1.000
_cell.angle_alpha   90.00
_cell.angle_beta   90.00
_cell.angle_gamma   90.00
#
_symmetry.space_group_name_H-M   'P 1'
#
loop_
_entity.id
_entity.type
_entity.pdbx_description
1 polymer ?
#
loop_
_entity_poly.entity_id
_entity_poly.type
_entity_poly.pdbx_seq_one_letter_code
_entity_poly.pdbx_strand_id
1 'polypeptide(L)'
;HVLASPEQHRLHHSTDLSEAGHYGSDLSIWDHFFGSYTWRPGREPVAVGLGDPASFPRTGEIVSSLLHPLRRAKGPGTGSA
;
A
#
# COMPACT_ATOMS: atom_id res chain seq x y z
N HIS A 1 -20.31 -4.98 -5.51
CA HIS A 1 -19.74 -5.24 -4.17
C HIS A 1 -19.92 -3.98 -3.35
N VAL A 2 -20.59 -4.03 -2.20
CA VAL A 2 -20.84 -2.82 -1.37
C VAL A 2 -19.92 -2.78 -0.16
N LEU A 3 -19.65 -3.95 0.44
CA LEU A 3 -18.69 -4.10 1.51
C LEU A 3 -17.29 -4.35 0.94
N ALA A 4 -16.26 -3.92 1.66
CA ALA A 4 -14.89 -4.32 1.40
C ALA A 4 -14.67 -5.79 1.80
N SER A 5 -13.69 -6.43 1.18
CA SER A 5 -13.33 -7.83 1.41
C SER A 5 -11.83 -7.97 1.62
N PRO A 6 -11.36 -9.09 2.21
CA PRO A 6 -9.93 -9.35 2.39
C PRO A 6 -9.13 -9.25 1.09
N GLU A 7 -9.72 -9.65 -0.04
CA GLU A 7 -9.07 -9.57 -1.35
C GLU A 7 -8.84 -8.14 -1.82
N GLN A 8 -9.81 -7.25 -1.58
CA GLN A 8 -9.67 -5.82 -1.89
C GLN A 8 -8.62 -5.16 -0.99
N HIS A 9 -8.61 -5.50 0.29
CA HIS A 9 -7.60 -5.03 1.23
C HIS A 9 -6.19 -5.54 0.86
N ARG A 10 -6.09 -6.78 0.35
CA ARG A 10 -4.83 -7.33 -0.17
C ARG A 10 -4.32 -6.56 -1.39
N LEU A 11 -5.21 -6.18 -2.31
CA LEU A 11 -4.87 -5.31 -3.44
C LEU A 11 -4.46 -3.90 -2.99
N HIS A 12 -5.15 -3.32 -2.00
CA HIS A 12 -4.78 -2.02 -1.42
C HIS A 12 -3.33 -1.99 -0.92
N HIS A 13 -2.86 -3.09 -0.34
CA HIS A 13 -1.48 -3.23 0.13
C HIS A 13 -0.47 -3.61 -0.98
N SER A 14 -0.85 -3.54 -2.25
CA SER A 14 0.09 -3.81 -3.33
C SER A 14 1.24 -2.81 -3.35
N THR A 15 2.41 -3.32 -3.73
CA THR A 15 3.58 -2.51 -4.09
C THR A 15 3.45 -1.81 -5.45
N ASP A 16 2.54 -2.27 -6.33
CA ASP A 16 2.22 -1.62 -7.60
C ASP A 16 1.02 -0.67 -7.43
N LEU A 17 1.28 0.64 -7.58
CA LEU A 17 0.28 1.70 -7.41
C LEU A 17 -0.90 1.60 -8.38
N SER A 18 -0.73 0.96 -9.54
CA SER A 18 -1.81 0.79 -10.50
C SER A 18 -2.89 -0.20 -10.04
N GLU A 19 -2.57 -1.04 -9.05
CA GLU A 19 -3.50 -1.98 -8.41
C GLU A 19 -3.80 -1.67 -6.93
N ALA A 20 -2.99 -0.81 -6.30
CA ALA A 20 -3.13 -0.34 -4.90
C ALA A 20 -4.30 0.64 -4.65
N GLY A 21 -5.43 0.43 -5.32
CA GLY A 21 -6.69 1.13 -5.06
C GLY A 21 -7.37 0.63 -3.78
N HIS A 22 -8.70 0.53 -3.78
CA HIS A 22 -9.48 -0.06 -2.68
C HIS A 22 -9.27 0.62 -1.30
N TYR A 23 -9.39 1.94 -1.28
CA TYR A 23 -9.20 2.78 -0.09
C TYR A 23 -10.33 2.66 0.94
N GLY A 24 -11.51 2.16 0.53
CA GLY A 24 -12.63 1.93 1.43
C GLY A 24 -12.35 0.77 2.40
N SER A 25 -12.25 1.07 3.70
CA SER A 25 -12.05 0.04 4.74
C SER A 25 -13.26 -0.87 4.89
N ASP A 26 -14.47 -0.30 5.00
CA ASP A 26 -15.71 -1.06 5.22
C ASP A 26 -16.62 -1.05 3.98
N LEU A 27 -16.69 0.10 3.30
CA LEU A 27 -17.59 0.32 2.17
C LEU A 27 -16.79 0.55 0.88
N SER A 28 -16.87 -0.42 -0.05
CA SER A 28 -16.22 -0.34 -1.35
C SER A 28 -16.99 0.53 -2.36
N ILE A 29 -18.16 1.05 -1.99
CA ILE A 29 -18.90 2.02 -2.82
C ILE A 29 -18.07 3.28 -3.11
N TRP A 30 -17.21 3.68 -2.18
CA TRP A 30 -16.31 4.83 -2.38
C TRP A 30 -15.30 4.55 -3.49
N ASP A 31 -14.79 3.31 -3.56
CA ASP A 31 -13.84 2.93 -4.61
C ASP A 31 -14.48 2.88 -5.99
N HIS A 32 -15.76 2.56 -6.06
CA HIS A 32 -16.52 2.67 -7.30
C HIS A 32 -16.74 4.13 -7.70
N PHE A 33 -17.10 4.99 -6.73
CA PHE A 33 -17.38 6.41 -6.99
C PHE A 33 -16.14 7.18 -7.46
N PHE A 34 -14.98 6.88 -6.86
CA PHE A 34 -13.70 7.54 -7.19
C PHE A 34 -12.83 6.75 -8.18
N GLY A 35 -13.31 5.61 -8.69
CA GLY A 35 -12.62 4.85 -9.75
C GLY A 35 -11.39 4.05 -9.29
N SER A 36 -11.22 3.79 -7.99
CA SER A 36 -10.15 2.95 -7.43
C SER A 36 -10.51 1.46 -7.34
N TYR A 37 -11.71 1.06 -7.77
CA TYR A 37 -12.15 -0.34 -7.74
C TYR A 37 -11.66 -1.13 -8.96
N THR A 38 -10.73 -2.07 -8.77
CA THR A 38 -10.09 -2.85 -9.85
C THR A 38 -10.13 -4.38 -9.65
N TRP A 39 -10.82 -4.85 -8.61
CA TRP A 39 -10.85 -6.27 -8.23
C TRP A 39 -11.67 -7.11 -9.23
N ARG A 40 -11.22 -8.34 -9.47
CA ARG A 40 -11.93 -9.38 -10.22
C ARG A 40 -11.48 -10.77 -9.73
N PRO A 41 -12.28 -11.83 -9.93
CA PRO A 41 -11.90 -13.18 -9.53
C PRO A 41 -10.52 -13.57 -10.09
N GLY A 42 -9.66 -14.14 -9.24
CA GLY A 42 -8.31 -14.55 -9.60
C GLY A 42 -7.29 -13.42 -9.73
N ARG A 43 -7.66 -12.17 -9.45
CA ARG A 43 -6.70 -11.06 -9.39
C ARG A 43 -6.03 -11.02 -8.01
N GLU A 44 -4.72 -11.20 -8.00
CA GLU A 44 -3.86 -11.08 -6.82
C GLU A 44 -2.80 -10.02 -7.09
N PRO A 45 -2.34 -9.26 -6.07
CA PRO A 45 -1.26 -8.31 -6.26
C PRO A 45 0.06 -9.01 -6.57
N VAL A 46 0.92 -8.36 -7.34
CA VAL A 46 2.25 -8.90 -7.69
C VAL A 46 3.10 -9.11 -6.44
N ALA A 47 3.06 -8.14 -5.53
CA ALA A 47 3.68 -8.21 -4.22
C ALA A 47 2.98 -7.25 -3.25
N VAL A 48 3.00 -7.60 -1.96
CA VAL A 48 2.33 -6.86 -0.88
C VAL A 48 3.37 -6.23 0.03
N GLY A 49 3.15 -4.97 0.42
CA GLY A 49 3.98 -4.27 1.40
C GLY A 49 4.62 -3.00 0.85
N LEU A 50 5.92 -2.83 1.11
CA LEU A 50 6.67 -1.63 0.77
C LEU A 50 7.56 -1.89 -0.45
N GLY A 51 7.71 -0.89 -1.33
CA GLY A 51 8.61 -1.00 -2.49
C GLY A 51 10.09 -1.12 -2.11
N ASP A 52 10.49 -0.53 -0.98
CA ASP A 52 11.82 -0.69 -0.39
C ASP A 52 11.69 -1.03 1.12
N PRO A 53 11.49 -2.31 1.48
CA PRO A 53 11.36 -2.73 2.87
C PRO A 53 12.63 -2.46 3.70
N ALA A 54 13.81 -2.41 3.05
CA ALA A 54 15.09 -2.19 3.74
C ALA A 54 15.29 -0.73 4.16
N SER A 55 14.47 0.20 3.65
CA SER A 55 14.43 1.59 4.10
C SER A 55 13.81 1.78 5.50
N PHE A 56 13.20 0.73 6.06
CA PHE A 56 12.58 0.72 7.39
C PHE A 56 13.39 -0.13 8.38
N PRO A 57 13.27 0.13 9.70
CA PRO A 57 13.93 -0.68 10.71
C PRO A 57 13.38 -2.10 10.70
N ARG A 58 14.20 -3.06 11.13
CA ARG A 58 13.78 -4.48 11.15
C ARG A 58 12.70 -4.69 12.21
N THR A 59 11.89 -5.74 12.05
CA THR A 59 10.72 -6.04 12.91
C THR A 59 11.03 -6.03 14.42
N GLY A 60 12.23 -6.43 14.84
CA GLY A 60 12.64 -6.44 16.25
C GLY A 60 13.20 -5.12 16.79
N GLU A 61 13.44 -4.13 15.93
CA GLU A 61 14.08 -2.86 16.30
C GLU A 61 13.04 -1.84 16.79
N ILE A 62 12.26 -2.20 17.81
CA ILE A 62 11.07 -1.46 18.28
C ILE A 62 11.36 0.04 18.49
N VAL A 63 12.44 0.38 19.19
CA VAL A 63 12.83 1.78 19.45
C VAL A 63 13.14 2.52 18.15
N SER A 64 13.86 1.87 17.22
CA SER A 64 14.18 2.44 15.91
C SER A 64 12.91 2.67 15.09
N SER A 65 11.96 1.72 15.11
CA SER A 65 10.66 1.83 14.43
C SER A 65 9.82 3.00 14.96
N LEU A 66 9.79 3.20 16.28
CA LEU A 66 9.08 4.33 16.89
C LEU A 66 9.70 5.68 16.56
N LEU A 67 11.03 5.74 16.42
CA LEU A 67 11.75 6.97 16.08
C LEU A 67 11.88 7.20 14.57
N HIS A 68 11.59 6.20 13.72
CA HIS A 68 11.74 6.28 12.27
C HIS A 68 11.02 7.46 11.63
N PRO A 69 9.76 7.81 12.01
CA PRO A 69 9.06 8.96 11.44
C PRO A 69 9.74 10.32 11.70
N LEU A 70 10.61 10.40 12.72
CA LEU A 70 11.37 11.62 13.05
C LEU A 70 12.62 11.77 12.19
N ARG A 71 13.03 10.72 11.47
CA ARG A 71 14.17 10.78 10.56
C ARG A 71 13.74 11.56 9.33
N ARG A 72 14.57 12.53 8.91
CA ARG A 72 14.32 13.23 7.64
C ARG A 72 14.28 12.21 6.50
N ALA A 73 13.18 12.22 5.75
CA ALA A 73 13.14 11.54 4.47
C ALA A 73 14.31 12.04 3.62
N LYS A 74 15.11 11.12 3.10
CA LYS A 74 16.08 11.47 2.06
C LYS A 74 15.25 11.95 0.88
N GLY A 75 15.38 13.22 0.50
CA GLY A 75 14.67 13.77 -0.66
C GLY A 75 14.93 12.88 -1.88
N PRO A 76 14.03 12.86 -2.88
CA PRO A 76 14.23 12.06 -4.08
C PRO A 76 15.62 12.39 -4.63
N GLY A 77 16.50 11.39 -4.65
CA GLY A 77 17.78 11.53 -5.32
C GLY A 77 17.50 11.94 -6.75
N THR A 78 18.18 12.96 -7.24
CA THR A 78 18.15 13.34 -8.65
C THR A 78 18.51 12.11 -9.48
N GLY A 79 17.50 11.40 -9.99
CA GLY A 79 17.70 10.36 -10.98
C GLY A 79 18.36 11.02 -12.18
N SER A 80 19.54 10.53 -12.57
CA SER A 80 20.05 10.83 -13.90
C SER A 80 19.06 10.31 -14.92
N ALA A 81 18.79 11.15 -15.91
CA ALA A 81 18.05 10.85 -17.13
C ALA A 81 18.68 9.71 -17.93
#